data_AF-A0A6H1NWX3-F1
#
_entry.id   AF-A0A6H1NWX3-F1
#
_cell.length_a   1.000
_cell.length_b   1.000
_cell.length_c   1.000
_cell.angle_alpha   90.00
_cell.angle_beta   90.00
_cell.angle_gamma   90.00
#
_symmetry.space_group_name_H-M   'P 1'
#
loop_
_entity.id
_entity.type
_entity.pdbx_description
1 polymer ?
#
loop_
_entity_poly.entity_id
_entity_poly.type
_entity_poly.pdbx_seq_one_letter_code
_entity_poly.pdbx_strand_id
1 'polypeptide(L)'
;MIFYNKFLQIFLSTLLLLTLFPMKNHAETTTSGSTISGVISEDRVLTKDGSPYYQTGIIEINSGVTLTMEPGVELIGQNGSWISVRGQLKAVGTKQERDCSNWQ
;
A
#
# COMPACT_ATOMS: atom_id res chain seq x y z
N MET A 1 -43.51 18.05 -33.78
CA MET A 1 -43.44 18.23 -32.30
C MET A 1 -43.43 16.91 -31.52
N ILE A 2 -44.14 15.85 -31.96
CA ILE A 2 -44.20 14.53 -31.28
C ILE A 2 -42.85 13.77 -31.30
N PHE A 3 -42.08 13.89 -32.40
CA PHE A 3 -40.77 13.23 -32.54
C PHE A 3 -39.73 13.72 -31.52
N TYR A 4 -39.66 15.03 -31.29
CA TYR A 4 -38.75 15.63 -30.32
C TYR A 4 -39.05 15.16 -28.90
N ASN A 5 -40.33 15.05 -28.54
CA ASN A 5 -40.74 14.63 -27.20
C ASN A 5 -40.39 13.15 -26.92
N LYS A 6 -40.51 12.28 -27.94
CA LYS A 6 -40.08 10.87 -27.84
C LYS A 6 -38.57 10.72 -27.76
N PHE A 7 -37.82 11.47 -28.55
CA PHE A 7 -36.35 11.47 -28.48
C PHE A 7 -35.83 12.04 -27.15
N LEU A 8 -36.46 13.10 -26.65
CA LEU A 8 -36.14 13.70 -25.36
C LEU A 8 -36.43 12.74 -24.20
N GLN A 9 -37.53 11.99 -24.26
CA GLN A 9 -37.85 10.97 -23.25
C GLN A 9 -36.87 9.80 -23.27
N ILE A 10 -36.43 9.34 -24.44
CA ILE A 10 -35.42 8.28 -24.54
C ILE A 10 -34.10 8.77 -23.93
N PHE A 11 -33.69 10.01 -24.24
CA PHE A 11 -32.49 10.62 -23.70
C PHE A 11 -32.54 10.80 -22.17
N LEU A 12 -33.66 11.28 -21.63
CA LEU A 12 -33.90 11.39 -20.18
C LEU A 12 -33.90 10.02 -19.49
N SER A 13 -34.45 8.99 -20.13
CA SER A 13 -34.49 7.63 -19.58
C SER A 13 -33.10 6.98 -19.56
N THR A 14 -32.30 7.19 -20.60
CA THR A 14 -30.91 6.71 -20.64
C THR A 14 -30.03 7.41 -19.61
N LEU A 15 -30.25 8.71 -19.38
CA LEU A 15 -29.54 9.49 -18.36
C LEU A 15 -29.91 9.00 -16.95
N LEU A 16 -31.19 8.66 -16.71
CA LEU A 16 -31.65 8.12 -15.43
C LEU A 16 -31.09 6.73 -15.14
N LEU A 17 -31.01 5.84 -16.15
CA LEU A 17 -30.42 4.50 -15.98
C LEU A 17 -28.93 4.55 -15.61
N LEU A 18 -28.17 5.51 -16.18
CA LEU A 18 -26.75 5.69 -15.87
C LEU A 18 -26.48 6.01 -14.39
N THR A 19 -27.43 6.62 -13.68
CA THR A 19 -27.30 6.93 -12.24
C THR A 19 -27.57 5.73 -11.32
N LEU A 20 -28.20 4.67 -11.83
CA LEU A 20 -28.56 3.48 -11.06
C LEU A 20 -27.49 2.38 -11.09
N PHE A 21 -26.48 2.51 -11.95
CA PHE A 21 -25.30 1.65 -11.91
C PHE A 21 -24.27 2.28 -10.98
N PRO A 22 -24.07 1.77 -9.73
CA PRO A 22 -22.95 2.22 -8.94
C PRO A 22 -21.68 1.94 -9.75
N MET A 23 -20.91 2.99 -10.07
CA MET A 23 -19.54 2.83 -10.54
C MET A 23 -18.84 2.04 -9.44
N LYS A 24 -18.64 0.75 -9.70
CA LYS A 24 -17.79 -0.07 -8.86
C LYS A 24 -16.41 0.52 -9.08
N ASN A 25 -15.96 1.36 -8.15
CA ASN A 25 -14.59 1.78 -8.08
C ASN A 25 -13.81 0.48 -7.89
N HIS A 26 -13.38 -0.12 -9.00
CA HIS A 26 -12.28 -1.05 -8.96
C HIS A 26 -11.12 -0.17 -8.52
N ALA A 27 -10.89 -0.12 -7.21
CA ALA A 27 -9.58 0.17 -6.69
C ALA A 27 -8.71 -0.90 -7.35
N GLU A 28 -8.14 -0.54 -8.49
CA GLU A 28 -7.03 -1.29 -9.05
C GLU A 28 -5.95 -1.18 -7.99
N THR A 29 -5.86 -2.22 -7.16
CA THR A 29 -4.68 -2.48 -6.34
C THR A 29 -3.57 -2.79 -7.32
N THR A 30 -3.03 -1.74 -7.93
CA THR A 30 -1.72 -1.80 -8.54
C THR A 30 -0.81 -1.97 -7.36
N THR A 31 -0.38 -3.21 -7.09
CA THR A 31 0.67 -3.53 -6.11
C THR A 31 1.99 -3.00 -6.66
N SER A 32 2.08 -1.68 -6.80
CA SER A 32 3.33 -0.97 -7.00
C SER A 32 3.91 -0.84 -5.60
N GLY A 33 4.96 -1.61 -5.31
CA GLY A 33 5.60 -1.57 -4.00
C GLY A 33 5.93 -0.14 -3.59
N SER A 34 5.83 0.15 -2.30
CA SER A 34 6.08 1.50 -1.76
C SER A 34 7.58 1.78 -1.67
N THR A 35 8.03 3.00 -1.88
CA THR A 35 9.43 3.38 -1.58
C THR A 35 9.54 3.96 -0.17
N ILE A 36 10.69 3.74 0.48
CA ILE A 36 10.96 4.28 1.81
C ILE A 36 12.44 4.66 1.97
N SER A 37 12.67 5.85 2.51
CA SER A 37 13.98 6.39 2.89
C SER A 37 13.77 7.64 3.75
N GLY A 38 14.86 8.19 4.30
CA GLY A 38 14.85 9.41 5.10
C GLY A 38 14.76 9.17 6.61
N VAL A 39 14.53 10.25 7.33
CA VAL A 39 14.41 10.25 8.80
C VAL A 39 12.99 9.89 9.20
N ILE A 40 12.85 8.93 10.10
CA ILE A 40 11.61 8.57 10.78
C ILE A 40 11.64 9.24 12.16
N SER A 41 10.93 10.35 12.27
CA SER A 41 10.87 11.20 13.46
C SER A 41 9.67 10.93 14.36
N GLU A 42 8.77 10.04 13.96
CA GLU A 42 7.58 9.64 14.70
C GLU A 42 7.28 8.15 14.47
N ASP A 43 6.55 7.55 15.42
CA ASP A 43 6.20 6.14 15.34
C ASP A 43 5.50 5.81 14.03
N ARG A 44 5.98 4.77 13.35
CA ARG A 44 5.48 4.40 12.03
C ARG A 44 5.28 2.91 11.94
N VAL A 45 4.17 2.52 11.31
CA VAL A 45 3.83 1.13 11.02
C VAL A 45 3.90 0.91 9.51
N LEU A 46 4.67 -0.09 9.08
CA LEU A 46 4.63 -0.64 7.73
C LEU A 46 3.67 -1.83 7.74
N THR A 47 2.78 -1.87 6.76
CA THR A 47 1.70 -2.87 6.66
C THR A 47 1.90 -3.74 5.43
N LYS A 48 1.33 -4.96 5.45
CA LYS A 48 1.45 -5.89 4.34
C LYS A 48 0.90 -5.32 3.02
N ASP A 49 -0.15 -4.50 3.08
CA ASP A 49 -0.77 -3.89 1.90
C ASP A 49 0.17 -2.93 1.14
N GLY A 50 1.16 -2.35 1.83
CA GLY A 50 2.17 -1.49 1.20
C GLY A 50 3.40 -2.26 0.68
N SER A 51 3.44 -3.57 0.87
CA SER A 51 4.58 -4.40 0.49
C SER A 51 4.58 -4.71 -1.02
N PRO A 52 5.77 -4.87 -1.64
CA PRO A 52 7.09 -4.72 -1.02
C PRO A 52 7.46 -3.24 -0.80
N TYR A 53 8.13 -2.95 0.31
CA TYR A 53 8.76 -1.65 0.54
C TYR A 53 10.18 -1.66 -0.02
N TYR A 54 10.48 -0.81 -1.00
CA TYR A 54 11.82 -0.64 -1.55
C TYR A 54 12.56 0.44 -0.77
N GLN A 55 13.61 0.02 -0.06
CA GLN A 55 14.51 0.93 0.62
C GLN A 55 15.48 1.55 -0.40
N THR A 56 15.18 2.77 -0.84
CA THR A 56 15.94 3.48 -1.88
C THR A 56 17.12 4.29 -1.33
N GLY A 57 17.30 4.30 0.00
CA GLY A 57 18.37 5.06 0.66
C GLY A 57 18.45 4.79 2.16
N ILE A 58 19.06 5.71 2.89
CA ILE A 58 19.22 5.60 4.34
C ILE A 58 17.85 5.73 5.01
N ILE A 59 17.53 4.83 5.93
CA ILE A 59 16.44 5.02 6.89
C ILE A 59 17.08 5.33 8.23
N GLU A 60 16.77 6.48 8.82
CA GLU A 60 17.22 6.82 10.16
C GLU A 60 16.03 6.86 11.12
N ILE A 61 15.99 5.94 12.09
CA ILE A 61 14.96 5.91 13.12
C ILE A 61 15.47 6.73 14.30
N ASN A 62 14.85 7.89 14.55
CA ASN A 62 15.25 8.79 15.63
C ASN A 62 15.12 8.14 17.02
N SER A 63 15.86 8.69 17.99
CA SER A 63 15.72 8.26 19.38
C SER A 63 14.30 8.48 19.89
N GLY A 64 13.78 7.53 20.67
CA GLY A 64 12.40 7.55 21.18
C GLY A 64 11.32 7.16 20.18
N VAL A 65 11.68 6.82 18.94
CA VAL A 65 10.75 6.46 17.87
C VAL A 65 10.81 4.96 17.56
N THR A 66 9.67 4.37 17.22
CA THR A 66 9.53 2.98 16.81
C THR A 66 9.08 2.86 15.35
N LEU A 67 9.89 2.20 14.51
CA LEU A 67 9.43 1.64 13.23
C LEU A 67 8.95 0.21 13.47
N THR A 68 7.66 -0.04 13.27
CA THR A 68 7.08 -1.39 13.34
C THR A 68 6.82 -1.93 11.94
N MET A 69 7.32 -3.12 11.65
CA MET A 69 6.95 -3.91 10.47
C MET A 69 6.00 -5.00 10.92
N GLU A 70 4.77 -4.94 10.41
CA GLU A 70 3.75 -5.96 10.66
C GLU A 70 4.11 -7.32 10.04
N PRO A 71 3.46 -8.42 10.49
CA PRO A 71 3.65 -9.73 9.90
C PRO A 71 3.41 -9.78 8.39
N GLY A 72 4.42 -10.29 7.68
CA GLY A 72 4.40 -10.45 6.23
C GLY A 72 4.77 -9.18 5.45
N VAL A 73 5.30 -8.15 6.11
CA VAL A 73 5.91 -7.01 5.42
C VAL A 73 7.24 -7.42 4.79
N GLU A 74 7.39 -7.12 3.50
CA GLU A 74 8.65 -7.26 2.78
C GLU A 74 9.34 -5.89 2.69
N LEU A 75 10.58 -5.79 3.19
CA LEU A 75 11.43 -4.62 3.03
C LEU A 75 12.67 -5.03 2.23
N ILE A 76 12.84 -4.46 1.04
CA ILE A 76 13.87 -4.82 0.08
C ILE A 76 14.91 -3.69 0.02
N GLY A 77 16.10 -3.97 0.52
CA GLY A 77 17.27 -3.09 0.44
C GLY A 77 17.77 -2.92 -0.99
N GLN A 78 17.87 -1.68 -1.49
CA GLN A 78 18.57 -1.39 -2.75
C GLN A 78 20.05 -1.10 -2.52
N ASN A 79 20.85 -1.04 -3.60
CA ASN A 79 22.28 -0.76 -3.51
C ASN A 79 22.55 0.56 -2.77
N GLY A 80 23.46 0.52 -1.79
CA GLY A 80 23.83 1.69 -0.99
C GLY A 80 22.81 2.09 0.06
N SER A 81 21.84 1.22 0.38
CA SER A 81 20.88 1.46 1.47
C SER A 81 21.35 0.85 2.79
N TRP A 82 21.00 1.49 3.90
CA TRP A 82 21.18 0.95 5.26
C TRP A 82 20.18 1.57 6.23
N ILE A 83 19.92 0.86 7.34
CA ILE A 83 19.03 1.34 8.41
C ILE A 83 19.89 1.74 9.60
N SER A 84 19.80 3.00 10.02
CA SER A 84 20.38 3.51 11.26
C SER A 84 19.30 3.57 12.33
N VAL A 85 19.48 2.81 13.41
CA VAL A 85 18.48 2.69 14.49
C VAL A 85 19.00 3.40 15.73
N ARG A 86 18.53 4.63 15.98
CA ARG A 86 18.73 5.35 17.25
C ARG A 86 17.56 5.14 18.22
N GLY A 87 16.41 4.76 17.70
CA GLY A 87 15.22 4.34 18.43
C GLY A 87 15.03 2.83 18.42
N GLN A 88 13.86 2.37 17.94
CA GLN A 88 13.48 0.96 17.90
C GLN A 88 13.03 0.54 16.50
N LEU A 89 13.49 -0.64 16.06
CA LEU A 89 12.98 -1.34 14.89
C LEU A 89 12.32 -2.63 15.36
N LYS A 90 11.00 -2.76 15.20
CA LYS A 90 10.21 -3.92 15.59
C LYS A 90 9.70 -4.64 14.35
N ALA A 91 10.36 -5.72 13.95
CA ALA A 91 9.86 -6.59 12.88
C ALA A 91 9.20 -7.84 13.47
N VAL A 92 7.90 -8.01 13.24
CA VAL A 92 7.14 -9.17 13.71
C VAL A 92 6.95 -10.12 12.52
N GLY A 93 7.67 -11.23 12.45
CA GLY A 93 7.49 -12.23 11.38
C GLY A 93 6.27 -13.14 11.59
N THR A 94 5.84 -13.84 10.54
CA THR A 94 4.86 -14.95 10.66
C THR A 94 5.56 -16.29 10.93
N LYS A 95 4.86 -17.26 11.52
CA LYS A 95 5.41 -18.61 11.77
C LYS A 95 5.72 -19.39 10.48
N GLN A 96 5.15 -19.01 9.34
CA GLN A 96 5.27 -19.72 8.06
C GLN A 96 6.66 -19.58 7.42
N GLU A 97 7.48 -18.63 7.86
CA GLU A 97 8.78 -18.32 7.24
C GLU A 97 10.00 -18.86 8.01
N ARG A 98 9.79 -19.58 9.13
CA ARG A 98 10.90 -20.28 9.78
C ARG A 98 11.21 -21.56 9.01
N ASP A 99 11.84 -21.43 7.85
CA ASP A 99 12.45 -22.57 7.18
C ASP A 99 13.74 -22.97 7.93
N CYS A 100 13.57 -23.74 9.00
CA CYS A 100 14.67 -24.41 9.69
C CYS A 100 14.99 -25.78 9.06
N SER A 101 14.41 -26.13 7.91
CA SER A 101 14.55 -27.46 7.30
C SER A 101 15.77 -27.61 6.38
N ASN A 102 16.49 -26.53 6.11
CA ASN A 102 17.60 -26.49 5.15
C ASN A 102 18.98 -26.21 5.78
N TRP A 103 19.12 -26.45 7.09
CA TRP A 103 20.39 -26.38 7.83
C TRP A 103 20.82 -27.77 8.32
N GLN A 104 20.90 -28.74 7.39
CA GLN A 104 21.54 -30.04 7.61
C GLN A 104 22.69 -30.24 6.62
#